data_AF-A0AAE0CQA7-F1
#
_entry.id   AF-A0AAE0CQA7-F1
#
_cell.length_a   1.000
_cell.length_b   1.000
_cell.length_c   1.000
_cell.angle_alpha   90.00
_cell.angle_beta   90.00
_cell.angle_gamma   90.00
#
_symmetry.space_group_name_H-M   'P 1'
#
loop_
_entity.id
_entity.type
_entity.pdbx_description
1 polymer ?
#
loop_
_entity_poly.entity_id
_entity_poly.type
_entity_poly.pdbx_seq_one_letter_code
_entity_poly.pdbx_strand_id
1 'polypeptide(L)'
;MAIKRCIQFVIDTGLVPAVVEFDALSEVKMVNSGASISVDLGLVVDDIVASLQLNAVVLVSFASRKANFVAHALSKLALNLTDDLFLVGDLPSVCGGLCAG
;
A
#
# COMPACT_ATOMS: atom_id res chain seq x y z
N MET A 1 -8.83 -1.89 -5.55
CA MET A 1 -8.03 -0.83 -6.23
C MET A 1 -7.05 -0.11 -5.32
N ALA A 2 -7.45 0.30 -4.10
CA ALA A 2 -6.53 0.97 -3.16
C ALA A 2 -5.32 0.08 -2.79
N ILE A 3 -5.54 -1.22 -2.56
CA ILE A 3 -4.46 -2.18 -2.26
C ILE A 3 -3.39 -2.20 -3.36
N LYS A 4 -3.80 -2.31 -4.64
CA LYS A 4 -2.89 -2.30 -5.80
C LYS A 4 -2.02 -1.04 -5.83
N ARG A 5 -2.64 0.14 -5.70
CA ARG A 5 -1.92 1.42 -5.74
C ARG A 5 -0.95 1.56 -4.58
N CYS A 6 -1.33 1.12 -3.38
CA CYS A 6 -0.46 1.16 -2.21
C CYS A 6 0.75 0.23 -2.37
N ILE A 7 0.54 -1.01 -2.84
CA ILE A 7 1.63 -1.95 -3.10
C ILE A 7 2.58 -1.40 -4.16
N GLN A 8 2.05 -0.85 -5.26
CA GLN A 8 2.87 -0.23 -6.30
C GLN A 8 3.68 0.95 -5.75
N PHE A 9 3.05 1.84 -4.98
CA PHE A 9 3.73 2.98 -4.36
C PHE A 9 4.88 2.53 -3.43
N VAL A 10 4.64 1.52 -2.59
CA VAL A 10 5.66 0.97 -1.68
C VAL A 10 6.85 0.41 -2.45
N ILE A 11 6.60 -0.28 -3.58
CA ILE A 11 7.65 -0.80 -4.46
C ILE A 11 8.41 0.35 -5.13
N ASP A 12 7.70 1.29 -5.76
CA ASP A 12 8.29 2.39 -6.53
C ASP A 12 9.13 3.35 -5.67
N THR A 13 8.75 3.50 -4.41
CA THR A 13 9.48 4.35 -3.44
C THR A 13 10.59 3.61 -2.69
N GLY A 14 10.75 2.31 -2.92
CA GLY A 14 11.76 1.50 -2.23
C GLY A 14 11.47 1.30 -0.74
N LEU A 15 10.22 1.49 -0.29
CA LEU A 15 9.78 1.30 1.10
C LEU A 15 9.61 -0.19 1.45
N VAL A 16 10.54 -1.03 1.01
CA VAL A 16 10.55 -2.48 1.25
C VAL A 16 11.72 -2.84 2.18
N PRO A 17 11.55 -3.72 3.20
CA PRO A 17 10.34 -4.49 3.55
C PRO A 17 9.18 -3.66 4.12
N ALA A 18 7.94 -4.04 3.84
CA ALA A 18 6.75 -3.40 4.40
C ALA A 18 5.65 -4.38 4.81
N VAL A 19 4.89 -4.00 5.84
CA VAL A 19 3.58 -4.57 6.14
C VAL A 19 2.54 -3.50 5.84
N VAL A 20 1.61 -3.81 4.94
CA VAL A 20 0.53 -2.89 4.56
C VAL A 20 -0.77 -3.39 5.17
N GLU A 21 -1.41 -2.52 5.94
CA GLU A 21 -2.63 -2.84 6.67
C GLU A 21 -3.88 -2.22 6.02
N PHE A 22 -4.94 -3.02 5.86
CA PHE A 22 -6.22 -2.57 5.31
C PHE A 22 -7.39 -2.96 6.21
N ASP A 23 -8.48 -2.19 6.17
CA ASP A 23 -9.71 -2.45 6.93
C ASP A 23 -10.77 -3.25 6.16
N ALA A 24 -10.47 -3.63 4.92
CA ALA A 24 -11.33 -4.48 4.08
C ALA A 24 -10.91 -5.95 4.19
N LEU A 25 -11.45 -6.67 5.18
CA LEU A 25 -11.09 -8.07 5.44
C LEU A 25 -11.28 -8.99 4.22
N SER A 26 -12.33 -8.76 3.43
CA SER A 26 -12.59 -9.54 2.20
C SER A 26 -11.49 -9.35 1.16
N GLU A 27 -11.02 -8.11 0.96
CA GLU A 27 -9.95 -7.81 0.01
C GLU A 27 -8.60 -8.37 0.47
N VAL A 28 -8.27 -8.20 1.76
CA VAL A 28 -7.05 -8.78 2.35
C VAL A 28 -7.05 -10.30 2.20
N LYS A 29 -8.17 -10.97 2.46
CA LYS A 29 -8.28 -12.42 2.29
C LYS A 29 -8.13 -12.84 0.83
N MET A 30 -8.70 -12.11 -0.12
CA MET A 30 -8.56 -12.42 -1.55
C MET A 30 -7.10 -12.32 -1.99
N VAL A 31 -6.40 -11.26 -1.58
CA VAL A 31 -4.97 -11.07 -1.91
C VAL A 31 -4.11 -12.18 -1.27
N ASN A 32 -4.32 -12.46 0.03
CA ASN A 32 -3.52 -13.46 0.73
C ASN A 32 -3.81 -14.91 0.28
N SER A 33 -5.00 -15.19 -0.24
CA SER A 33 -5.35 -16.51 -0.77
C SER A 33 -5.07 -16.66 -2.26
N GLY A 34 -4.84 -15.57 -2.98
CA GLY A 34 -4.78 -15.54 -4.45
C GLY A 34 -6.10 -15.98 -5.12
N ALA A 35 -7.21 -16.02 -4.38
CA ALA A 35 -8.49 -16.49 -4.87
C ALA A 35 -9.37 -15.30 -5.30
N SER A 36 -9.68 -15.22 -6.59
CA SER A 36 -10.60 -14.22 -7.14
C SER A 36 -12.03 -14.77 -7.26
N ILE A 37 -13.02 -14.01 -6.80
CA ILE A 37 -14.45 -14.40 -6.83
C ILE A 37 -15.19 -13.84 -8.07
N SER A 38 -14.62 -12.86 -8.78
CA SER A 38 -15.21 -12.31 -10.02
C SER A 38 -14.14 -11.97 -11.05
N VAL A 39 -14.49 -12.03 -12.33
CA VAL A 39 -13.54 -11.90 -13.47
C VAL A 39 -12.84 -10.54 -13.49
N ASP A 40 -13.55 -9.45 -13.20
CA ASP A 40 -12.99 -8.10 -13.18
C ASP A 40 -12.13 -7.81 -11.94
N LEU A 41 -12.52 -8.33 -10.75
CA LEU A 41 -11.65 -8.25 -9.57
C LEU A 41 -10.46 -9.22 -9.67
N GLY A 42 -10.62 -10.32 -10.42
CA GLY A 42 -9.59 -11.35 -10.54
C GLY A 42 -8.35 -10.85 -11.21
N LEU A 43 -8.47 -10.11 -12.32
CA LEU A 43 -7.32 -9.50 -12.98
C LEU A 43 -6.55 -8.54 -12.05
N VAL A 44 -7.26 -7.77 -11.21
CA VAL A 44 -6.62 -6.86 -10.26
C VAL A 44 -5.94 -7.61 -9.12
N VAL A 45 -6.55 -8.70 -8.63
CA VAL A 45 -5.97 -9.55 -7.59
C VAL A 45 -4.75 -10.29 -8.12
N ASP A 46 -4.81 -10.84 -9.33
CA ASP A 46 -3.70 -11.53 -9.99
C ASP A 46 -2.50 -10.61 -10.19
N ASP A 47 -2.73 -9.36 -10.64
CA ASP A 47 -1.67 -8.34 -10.74
C ASP A 47 -1.01 -8.03 -9.39
N ILE A 48 -1.83 -7.93 -8.33
CA ILE A 48 -1.33 -7.68 -6.97
C ILE A 48 -0.49 -8.86 -6.51
N VAL A 49 -1.00 -10.09 -6.67
CA VAL A 49 -0.33 -11.32 -6.24
C VAL A 49 0.98 -11.49 -7.01
N ALA A 50 0.99 -11.26 -8.32
CA ALA A 50 2.21 -11.29 -9.12
C ALA A 50 3.25 -10.27 -8.62
N SER A 51 2.81 -9.05 -8.29
CA SER A 51 3.69 -7.99 -7.76
C SER A 51 4.27 -8.35 -6.39
N LEU A 52 3.47 -8.98 -5.52
CA LEU A 52 3.89 -9.48 -4.20
C LEU A 52 4.82 -10.70 -4.30
N GLN A 53 4.58 -11.59 -5.25
CA GLN A 53 5.45 -12.76 -5.48
C GLN A 53 6.80 -12.35 -6.06
N LEU A 54 6.84 -11.37 -6.96
CA LEU A 54 8.07 -10.78 -7.48
C LEU A 54 8.83 -10.01 -6.41
N ASN A 55 8.12 -9.40 -5.46
CA ASN A 55 8.67 -8.63 -4.36
C ASN A 55 8.23 -9.23 -3.03
N ALA A 56 8.82 -10.37 -2.66
CA ALA A 56 8.53 -11.17 -1.45
C ALA A 56 8.76 -10.44 -0.10
N VAL A 57 8.84 -9.12 -0.14
CA VAL A 57 9.20 -8.21 0.93
C VAL A 57 8.01 -7.36 1.40
N VAL A 58 6.85 -7.49 0.76
CA VAL A 58 5.61 -6.80 1.13
C VAL A 58 4.57 -7.81 1.65
N LEU A 59 4.08 -7.60 2.87
CA LEU A 59 3.02 -8.40 3.48
C LEU A 59 1.72 -7.59 3.57
N VAL A 60 0.58 -8.23 3.34
CA VAL A 60 -0.74 -7.61 3.43
C VAL A 60 -1.48 -8.16 4.65
N SER A 61 -1.87 -7.29 5.57
CA SER A 61 -2.56 -7.66 6.81
C SER A 61 -3.89 -6.92 6.97
N PHE A 62 -4.79 -7.50 7.75
CA PHE A 62 -6.04 -6.85 8.12
C PHE A 62 -5.87 -6.11 9.44
N ALA A 63 -6.27 -4.84 9.46
CA ALA A 63 -6.40 -4.05 10.67
C ALA A 63 -7.84 -3.57 10.83
N SER A 64 -8.37 -3.60 12.05
CA SER A 64 -9.71 -3.08 12.30
C SER A 64 -9.80 -1.59 11.90
N ARG A 65 -10.97 -1.13 11.45
CA ARG A 65 -11.17 0.28 11.07
C ARG A 65 -10.79 1.28 12.17
N LYS A 66 -10.89 0.87 13.43
CA LYS A 66 -10.46 1.67 14.59
C LYS A 66 -8.93 1.83 14.67
N ALA A 67 -8.18 0.80 14.26
CA ALA A 67 -6.73 0.85 14.12
C ALA A 67 -6.30 1.58 12.84
N ASN A 68 -7.09 1.45 11.76
CA ASN A 68 -6.85 2.14 10.49
C ASN A 68 -7.46 3.56 10.42
N PHE A 69 -7.60 4.23 11.57
CA PHE A 69 -8.28 5.53 11.65
C PHE A 69 -7.57 6.61 10.83
N VAL A 70 -6.23 6.60 10.80
CA VAL A 70 -5.43 7.57 10.04
C VAL A 70 -5.66 7.42 8.54
N ALA A 71 -5.56 6.21 7.99
CA ALA A 71 -5.80 6.01 6.55
C ALA A 71 -7.26 6.28 6.18
N HIS A 72 -8.21 5.94 7.06
CA HIS A 72 -9.62 6.27 6.87
C HIS A 72 -9.86 7.79 6.86
N ALA A 73 -9.27 8.52 7.80
CA ALA A 73 -9.35 9.98 7.88
C ALA A 73 -8.71 10.64 6.66
N LEU A 74 -7.54 10.16 6.22
CA LEU A 74 -6.86 10.63 5.02
C LEU A 74 -7.69 10.37 3.75
N SER A 75 -8.26 9.17 3.62
CA SER A 75 -9.12 8.83 2.49
C SER A 75 -10.36 9.72 2.44
N LYS A 76 -10.96 10.01 3.60
CA LYS A 76 -12.11 10.91 3.73
C LYS A 76 -11.73 12.37 3.46
N LEU A 77 -10.53 12.79 3.82
CA LEU A 77 -10.01 14.11 3.53
C LEU A 77 -9.74 14.28 2.03
N ALA A 78 -9.12 13.28 1.38
CA ALA A 78 -8.94 13.23 -0.06
C ALA A 78 -10.28 13.25 -0.82
N LEU A 79 -11.30 12.56 -0.33
CA LEU A 79 -12.66 12.59 -0.91
C LEU A 79 -13.32 13.97 -0.87
N ASN A 80 -12.89 14.84 0.05
CA ASN A 80 -13.38 16.21 0.19
C ASN A 80 -12.46 17.24 -0.49
N LEU A 81 -11.31 16.83 -0.99
CA LEU A 81 -10.44 17.67 -1.80
C LEU A 81 -10.86 17.52 -3.26
N THR A 82 -11.11 18.64 -3.93
CA THR A 82 -11.33 18.68 -5.38
C THR A 82 -10.04 18.42 -6.18
N ASP A 83 -8.88 18.42 -5.53
CA ASP A 83 -7.55 18.24 -6.13
C ASP A 83 -6.74 17.14 -5.42
N ASP A 84 -6.01 16.34 -6.19
CA ASP A 84 -5.15 15.26 -5.70
C ASP A 84 -3.90 15.83 -4.98
N LEU A 85 -3.85 15.72 -3.65
CA LEU A 85 -2.70 16.12 -2.82
C LEU A 85 -1.92 14.89 -2.32
N PHE A 86 -0.71 14.71 -2.83
CA PHE A 86 0.23 13.70 -2.33
C PHE A 86 1.15 14.34 -1.28
N LEU A 87 0.97 13.98 -0.01
CA LEU A 87 1.92 14.30 1.05
C LEU A 87 2.98 13.20 1.13
N VAL A 88 4.10 13.40 0.45
CA VAL A 88 5.33 12.68 0.75
C VAL A 88 5.94 13.40 1.96
N GLY A 89 5.71 12.86 3.16
CA GLY A 89 6.31 13.40 4.38
C GLY A 89 7.83 13.44 4.23
N ASP A 90 8.42 14.59 4.56
CA ASP A 90 9.85 14.86 4.45
C ASP A 90 10.69 13.69 5.00
N LEU A 91 11.52 13.10 4.12
CA LEU A 91 12.63 12.27 4.55
C LEU A 91 13.54 13.14 5.43
N PRO A 92 13.89 12.75 6.67
CA PRO A 92 14.99 13.41 7.35
C PRO A 92 16.26 13.16 6.52
N SER A 93 16.89 14.25 6.06
CA SER A 93 18.12 14.23 5.28
C SER A 93 19.26 13.63 6.11
N VAL A 94 19.44 12.31 6.02
CA VAL A 94 20.64 11.63 6.53
C VAL A 94 21.54 11.30 5.35
N CYS A 95 22.32 12.29 4.93
CA CYS A 95 23.60 12.11 4.20
C CYS A 95 24.46 13.36 4.38
N GLY A 96 24.83 13.64 5.64
CA GLY A 96 25.96 14.50 5.98
C GLY A 96 27.07 13.65 6.57
N GLY A 97 27.92 13.06 5.73
CA GLY A 97 29.08 12.32 6.19
C GLY A 97 29.84 11.58 5.08
N LEU A 98 31.09 12.01 4.87
CA LEU A 98 32.16 11.42 4.06
C LEU A 98 32.29 11.86 2.60
N CYS A 99 32.67 13.12 2.42
CA CYS A 99 33.71 13.49 1.44
C CYS A 99 34.86 14.18 2.20
N ALA A 100 36.01 13.53 2.29
CA ALA A 100 37.34 14.15 2.32
C ALA A 100 38.40 13.04 2.26
N GLY A 101 38.97 12.87 1.06
CA GLY A 101 40.34 12.37 0.89
C GLY A 101 41.34 13.51 1.02
#